data_AF-A0A932L7H9-F1
#
_entry.id   AF-A0A932L7H9-F1
#
_cell.length_a   1.000
_cell.length_b   1.000
_cell.length_c   1.000
_cell.angle_alpha   90.00
_cell.angle_beta   90.00
_cell.angle_gamma   90.00
#
_symmetry.space_group_name_H-M   'P 1'
#
loop_
_entity.id
_entity.type
_entity.pdbx_description
1 polymer ?
#
loop_
_entity_poly.entity_id
_entity_poly.type
_entity_poly.pdbx_seq_one_letter_code
_entity_poly.pdbx_strand_id
1 'polypeptide(L)' 'MIDYLHANPIRRGLVERAVDWEWSSARWYAGIRPVPIEMDRTIPSDLG' A
#
# COMPACT_ATOMS: atom_id res chain seq x y z
N MET A 1 1.62 11.24 5.83
CA MET A 1 0.18 11.15 5.48
C MET A 1 -0.04 9.92 4.62
N ILE A 2 0.05 8.72 5.22
CA ILE A 2 -0.15 7.42 4.54
C ILE A 2 -1.31 6.65 5.20
N ASP A 3 -1.57 6.89 6.49
CA ASP A 3 -2.68 6.25 7.22
C ASP A 3 -4.06 6.51 6.60
N TYR A 4 -4.24 7.67 5.97
CA TYR A 4 -5.55 8.03 5.40
C TYR A 4 -5.94 7.18 4.19
N LEU A 5 -4.98 6.82 3.32
CA LEU A 5 -5.23 6.03 2.11
C LEU A 5 -5.46 4.55 2.45
N HIS A 6 -4.68 4.01 3.39
CA HIS A 6 -4.79 2.61 3.81
C HIS A 6 -6.08 2.30 4.57
N ALA A 7 -6.73 3.30 5.15
CA ALA A 7 -8.01 3.13 5.83
C ALA A 7 -9.24 3.16 4.91
N ASN A 8 -9.11 3.51 3.61
CA ASN A 8 -10.27 3.56 2.70
C ASN A 8 -11.01 2.20 2.56
N PRO A 9 -10.33 1.05 2.42
CA PRO A 9 -10.99 -0.26 2.40
C PRO A 9 -11.72 -0.57 3.71
N ILE A 10 -11.17 -0.14 4.85
CA ILE A 10 -11.77 -0.33 6.18
C ILE A 10 -13.03 0.53 6.33
N ARG A 11 -12.96 1.82 5.96
CA ARG A 11 -14.12 2.73 6.01
C ARG A 11 -15.27 2.27 5.11
N ARG A 12 -14.97 1.56 4.02
CA ARG A 12 -15.95 0.95 3.12
C ARG A 12 -16.45 -0.43 3.59
N GLY A 13 -15.91 -0.96 4.69
CA GLY A 13 -16.29 -2.26 5.25
C GLY A 13 -15.81 -3.46 4.42
N LEU A 14 -14.80 -3.29 3.57
CA LEU A 14 -14.29 -4.36 2.71
C LEU A 14 -13.34 -5.30 3.44
N VAL A 15 -12.61 -4.78 4.43
CA VAL A 15 -11.61 -5.50 5.24
C VAL A 15 -11.53 -4.93 6.64
N GLU A 16 -11.10 -5.73 7.61
CA GLU A 16 -10.90 -5.30 9.00
C GLU A 16 -9.57 -4.57 9.19
N ARG A 17 -8.53 -4.94 8.45
CA ARG A 17 -7.21 -4.31 8.50
C ARG A 17 -6.76 -3.88 7.12
N ALA A 18 -6.01 -2.78 7.05
CA ALA A 18 -5.51 -2.25 5.78
C ALA A 18 -4.66 -3.25 4.99
N VAL A 19 -3.89 -4.09 5.69
CA VAL A 19 -3.01 -5.10 5.09
C VAL A 19 -3.78 -6.26 4.45
N ASP A 20 -5.07 -6.42 4.74
CA ASP A 20 -5.88 -7.48 4.14
C ASP A 20 -6.38 -7.06 2.74
N TRP A 21 -6.32 -5.76 2.42
CA TRP A 21 -6.66 -5.26 1.09
C TRP A 21 -5.47 -5.38 0.13
N GLU A 22 -5.50 -6.44 -0.68
CA GLU A 22 -4.44 -6.83 -1.62
C GLU A 22 -4.12 -5.75 -2.67
N TRP A 23 -5.11 -4.94 -3.06
CA TRP A 23 -4.95 -3.86 -4.06
C TRP A 23 -4.46 -2.55 -3.45
N SER A 24 -3.64 -2.60 -2.40
CA SER A 24 -2.98 -1.43 -1.83
C SER A 24 -1.53 -1.71 -1.42
N SER A 25 -0.75 -0.65 -1.31
CA SER A 25 0.64 -0.71 -0.82
C SER A 25 0.76 -0.99 0.69
N ALA A 26 -0.35 -1.22 1.41
CA ALA A 26 -0.35 -1.41 2.87
C ALA A 26 0.54 -2.57 3.31
N ARG A 27 0.43 -3.72 2.62
CA ARG A 27 1.27 -4.91 2.91
C ARG A 27 2.74 -4.64 2.66
N TRP A 28 3.05 -3.89 1.59
CA TRP A 28 4.42 -3.56 1.23
C TRP A 28 5.09 -2.73 2.33
N TYR A 29 4.43 -1.67 2.79
CA TYR A 29 4.89 -0.81 3.89
C TYR A 29 4.94 -1.54 5.24
N ALA A 30 4.04 -2.51 5.46
CA ALA A 30 4.05 -3.37 6.64
C ALA A 30 5.13 -4.47 6.60
N GLY A 31 5.93 -4.57 5.53
CA GLY A 31 6.94 -5.61 5.37
C GLY A 31 6.37 -7.02 5.12
N ILE A 32 5.06 -7.13 4.90
CA ILE A 32 4.38 -8.41 4.63
C ILE A 32 4.68 -8.82 3.19
N ARG A 33 5.06 -10.09 2.98
CA ARG A 33 5.34 -10.69 1.67
C ARG A 33 4.65 -12.06 1.54
N PRO A 34 4.33 -12.53 0.32
CA PRO A 34 4.51 -11.83 -0.97
C PRO A 34 3.53 -10.66 -1.15
N VAL A 35 3.87 -9.70 -2.01
CA VAL A 35 2.95 -8.68 -2.51
C VAL A 35 2.73 -8.85 -4.01
N PRO A 36 1.55 -8.48 -4.55
CA PRO A 36 1.27 -8.64 -5.98
C PRO A 36 2.11 -7.71 -6.86
N ILE A 37 2.44 -6.52 -6.34
CA ILE A 37 3.20 -5.47 -7.04
C ILE A 37 4.20 -4.88 -6.04
N GLU A 38 5.48 -4.90 -6.39
CA GLU A 38 6.55 -4.25 -5.61
C GLU A 38 6.58 -2.74 -5.92
N MET A 39 6.82 -1.92 -4.89
CA MET A 39 6.96 -0.47 -5.08
C MET A 39 8.35 -0.15 -5.63
N ASP A 40 8.40 0.73 -6.63
CA ASP A 40 9.66 1.29 -7.11
C ASP A 40 10.30 2.14 -5.99
N ARG A 41 11.61 1.98 -5.81
CA ARG A 41 12.41 2.72 -4.82
C ARG A 41 13.26 3.80 -5.46
N THR A 42 13.23 3.93 -6.78
CA THR A 42 14.03 4.90 -7.51
C THR A 42 13.17 6.10 -7.91
N ILE A 43 13.70 7.29 -7.65
CA ILE A 43 13.17 8.51 -8.25
C ILE A 43 13.73 8.53 -9.68
N PRO A 44 12.91 8.78 -10.71
CA PRO A 44 13.40 8.85 -12.08
C PRO A 44 14.58 9.82 -12.17
N SER A 45 15.69 9.36 -12.76
CA SER A 45 16.94 10.11 -12.94
C SER A 45 16.80 11.36 -13.80
N ASP A 46 15.64 11.54 -14.42
CA ASP A 46 15.41 12.43 -15.55
C ASP A 46 14.74 13.74 -15.12
N LEU A 47 14.46 13.90 -13.81
CA LEU A 47 14.03 15.16 -13.21
C LEU A 47 15.26 16.00 -12.85
N GLY A 48 15.94 16.50 -13.89
CA GLY A 48 16.97 17.54 -13.83
C GLY A 48 16.42 18.91 -14.22
#